data_AF-A0A7Y0MEI3-F1
#
_entry.id   AF-A0A7Y0MEI3-F1
#
_cell.length_a   1.000
_cell.length_b   1.000
_cell.length_c   1.000
_cell.angle_alpha   90.00
_cell.angle_beta   90.00
_cell.angle_gamma   90.00
#
_symmetry.space_group_name_H-M   'P 1'
#
loop_
_entity.id
_entity.type
_entity.pdbx_description
1 polymer ?
#
loop_
_entity_poly.entity_id
_entity_poly.type
_entity_poly.pdbx_seq_one_letter_code
_entity_poly.pdbx_strand_id
1 'polypeptide(L)'
;MLDTINFTMAAEYRQGDEQAFRDVIDWILANGVGGASFEAAEVTGSVAYLQGSIVGDRRLVAEAGLAEYLADVLARKEGIHLNISIHLASPSRQLPAERAAVAA
;
A
#
# COMPACT_ATOMS: atom_id res chain seq x y z
N MET A 1 18.38 -5.42 -14.19
CA MET A 1 16.95 -5.10 -14.23
C MET A 1 16.56 -4.73 -12.81
N LEU A 2 15.86 -3.61 -12.63
CA LEU A 2 15.25 -3.31 -11.35
C LEU A 2 13.95 -4.11 -11.30
N ASP A 3 13.75 -4.90 -10.26
CA ASP A 3 12.53 -5.68 -10.08
C ASP A 3 11.47 -4.79 -9.44
N THR A 4 10.25 -4.84 -9.98
CA THR A 4 9.11 -4.17 -9.35
C THR A 4 8.62 -5.00 -8.18
N ILE A 5 8.55 -4.37 -7.01
CA ILE A 5 7.98 -4.95 -5.80
C ILE A 5 6.50 -4.53 -5.75
N ASN A 6 5.60 -5.51 -5.78
CA ASN A 6 4.18 -5.30 -5.56
C ASN A 6 3.83 -5.60 -4.11
N PHE A 7 2.96 -4.79 -3.51
CA PHE A 7 2.61 -4.91 -2.10
C PHE A 7 1.21 -4.39 -1.83
N THR A 8 0.66 -4.77 -0.68
CA THR A 8 -0.55 -4.19 -0.12
C THR A 8 -0.14 -3.33 1.07
N MET A 9 -0.70 -2.13 1.16
CA MET A 9 -0.51 -1.19 2.25
C MET A 9 -1.82 -1.00 3.01
N ALA A 10 -1.80 -1.20 4.32
CA ALA A 10 -2.85 -0.76 5.21
C ALA A 10 -2.41 0.55 5.87
N ALA A 11 -3.15 1.63 5.65
CA ALA A 11 -2.95 2.92 6.26
C ALA A 11 -4.09 3.18 7.25
N GLU A 12 -3.76 3.37 8.53
CA GLU A 12 -4.72 3.65 9.58
C GLU A 12 -4.46 5.05 10.16
N TYR A 13 -5.54 5.77 10.42
CA TYR A 13 -5.49 7.07 11.07
C TYR A 13 -5.89 6.93 12.54
N ARG A 14 -4.95 7.21 13.46
CA ARG A 14 -5.14 6.90 14.89
C ARG A 14 -6.26 7.72 15.53
N GLN A 15 -6.37 9.01 15.23
CA GLN A 15 -7.43 9.91 15.70
C GLN A 15 -7.51 11.15 14.81
N GLY A 16 -8.72 11.50 14.34
CA GLY A 16 -9.00 12.78 13.70
C GLY A 16 -10.20 12.74 12.76
N ASP A 17 -10.30 13.76 11.91
CA ASP A 17 -11.40 13.95 10.96
C ASP A 17 -11.31 12.92 9.81
N GLU A 18 -12.36 12.12 9.61
CA GLU A 18 -12.45 11.14 8.53
C GLU A 18 -12.30 11.80 7.15
N GLN A 19 -12.75 13.05 7.00
CA GLN A 19 -12.61 13.79 5.76
C GLN A 19 -11.14 14.10 5.48
N ALA A 20 -10.39 14.56 6.49
CA ALA A 20 -8.96 14.80 6.37
C ALA A 20 -8.19 13.51 6.04
N PHE A 21 -8.60 12.37 6.62
CA PHE A 21 -8.02 11.07 6.26
C PHE A 21 -8.28 10.71 4.79
N ARG A 22 -9.52 10.88 4.31
CA ARG A 22 -9.86 10.64 2.90
C ARG A 22 -9.06 11.52 1.96
N ASP A 23 -8.95 12.82 2.27
CA ASP A 23 -8.18 13.76 1.47
C ASP A 23 -6.69 13.36 1.38
N VAL A 24 -6.13 12.84 2.48
CA VAL A 24 -4.77 12.29 2.51
C VAL A 24 -4.65 11.04 1.63
N ILE A 25 -5.62 10.11 1.69
CA ILE A 25 -5.61 8.91 0.83
C ILE A 25 -5.74 9.28 -0.65
N ASP A 26 -6.63 10.22 -0.99
CA ASP A 26 -6.79 10.71 -2.36
C ASP A 26 -5.50 11.38 -2.87
N TRP A 27 -4.81 12.12 -2.00
CA TRP A 27 -3.50 12.68 -2.32
C TRP A 27 -2.45 11.60 -2.59
N ILE A 28 -2.39 10.54 -1.77
CA ILE A 28 -1.47 9.40 -1.96
C ILE A 28 -1.73 8.70 -3.29
N LEU A 29 -3.00 8.49 -3.64
CA LEU A 29 -3.39 7.86 -4.91
C LEU A 29 -3.01 8.71 -6.13
N ALA A 30 -3.16 10.03 -6.03
CA ALA A 30 -2.88 10.94 -7.14
C ALA A 30 -1.37 11.18 -7.36
N ASN A 31 -0.58 11.24 -6.28
CA ASN A 31 0.82 11.66 -6.35
C ASN A 31 1.82 10.51 -6.20
N GLY A 32 1.41 9.41 -5.59
CA GLY A 32 2.33 8.38 -5.13
C GLY A 32 3.20 8.82 -3.95
N VAL A 33 3.99 7.90 -3.42
CA VAL A 33 4.84 8.14 -2.24
C VAL A 33 6.17 7.44 -2.42
N GLY A 34 7.27 8.18 -2.29
CA GLY A 34 8.61 7.59 -2.28
C GLY A 34 8.98 6.84 -3.57
N GLY A 35 8.35 7.18 -4.69
CA GLY A 35 8.50 6.47 -5.97
C GLY A 35 7.59 5.25 -6.13
N ALA A 36 6.72 4.97 -5.16
CA ALA A 36 5.65 3.99 -5.27
C ALA A 36 4.39 4.62 -5.88
N SER A 37 3.71 3.88 -6.75
CA SER A 37 2.35 4.15 -7.22
C SER A 37 1.34 3.34 -6.42
N PHE A 38 0.13 3.86 -6.27
CA PHE A 38 -0.93 3.25 -5.46
C PHE A 38 -2.26 3.18 -6.20
N GLU A 39 -3.04 2.15 -5.89
CA GLU A 39 -4.43 1.98 -6.29
C GLU A 39 -5.26 1.67 -5.04
N ALA A 40 -6.47 2.23 -4.95
CA ALA A 40 -7.36 1.95 -3.83
C ALA A 40 -8.00 0.57 -4.00
N ALA A 41 -7.79 -0.31 -3.02
CA ALA A 41 -8.55 -1.56 -2.93
C ALA A 41 -9.81 -1.35 -2.08
N GLU A 42 -9.66 -0.71 -0.93
CA GLU A 42 -10.77 -0.42 -0.01
C GLU A 42 -10.43 0.78 0.87
N VAL A 43 -11.35 1.74 1.01
CA VAL A 43 -11.19 2.89 1.91
C VAL A 43 -12.39 2.96 2.83
N THR A 44 -12.15 2.69 4.11
CA THR A 44 -13.12 2.84 5.20
C THR A 44 -12.87 4.16 5.95
N GLY A 45 -13.75 4.53 6.88
CA GLY A 45 -13.66 5.81 7.60
C GLY A 45 -12.32 6.05 8.31
N SER A 46 -11.67 5.00 8.81
CA SER A 46 -10.42 5.11 9.59
C SER A 46 -9.26 4.26 9.07
N VAL A 47 -9.51 3.39 8.09
CA VAL A 47 -8.51 2.47 7.51
C VAL A 47 -8.64 2.44 5.99
N ALA A 48 -7.52 2.54 5.29
CA ALA A 48 -7.44 2.39 3.85
C ALA A 48 -6.49 1.24 3.49
N TYR A 49 -6.96 0.34 2.63
CA TYR A 49 -6.19 -0.70 2.00
C TYR A 49 -5.87 -0.27 0.56
N LEU A 50 -4.58 -0.13 0.28
CA LEU A 50 -4.05 0.31 -1.00
C LEU A 50 -3.17 -0.79 -1.59
N GLN A 51 -3.26 -1.01 -2.90
CA GLN A 51 -2.30 -1.81 -3.64
C GLN A 51 -1.19 -0.88 -4.13
N GLY A 52 0.05 -1.23 -3.85
CA GLY A 52 1.21 -0.44 -4.18
C GLY A 52 2.20 -1.18 -5.07
N SER A 53 2.91 -0.45 -5.90
CA SER A 53 4.05 -0.95 -6.65
C SER A 53 5.20 0.04 -6.62
N ILE A 54 6.42 -0.45 -6.40
CA ILE A 54 7.63 0.36 -6.36
C ILE A 54 8.75 -0.35 -7.11
N VAL A 55 9.55 0.42 -7.85
CA VAL A 55 10.77 -0.09 -8.47
C VAL A 55 11.80 -0.32 -7.35
N GLY A 56 12.06 -1.59 -7.04
CA GLY A 56 12.79 -1.98 -5.83
C GLY A 56 14.30 -1.92 -5.97
N ASP A 57 14.95 -1.29 -4.98
CA ASP A 57 16.31 -1.64 -4.55
C ASP A 57 16.20 -2.84 -3.58
N ARG A 58 17.21 -3.72 -3.54
CA ARG A 58 17.26 -4.93 -2.67
C ARG A 58 16.99 -4.64 -1.19
N ARG A 59 17.16 -3.39 -0.74
CA ARG A 59 16.90 -2.94 0.64
C ARG A 59 15.42 -2.84 1.00
N LEU A 60 14.53 -2.72 0.01
CA LEU A 60 13.08 -2.58 0.19
C LEU A 60 12.33 -3.91 0.12
N VAL A 61 13.05 -5.04 0.12
CA VAL A 61 12.49 -6.39 0.00
C VAL A 61 11.94 -6.91 1.34
N ALA A 62 12.06 -6.16 2.44
CA ALA A 62 11.45 -6.47 3.72
C ALA A 62 10.21 -5.59 3.96
N GLU A 63 9.10 -6.21 4.36
CA GLU A 63 7.84 -5.53 4.69
C GLU A 63 8.03 -4.36 5.67
N ALA A 64 8.71 -4.61 6.78
CA ALA A 64 8.96 -3.58 7.80
C ALA A 64 9.81 -2.42 7.26
N GLY A 65 10.81 -2.71 6.43
CA GLY A 65 11.67 -1.68 5.84
C GLY A 65 10.93 -0.81 4.83
N LEU A 66 10.03 -1.41 4.03
CA LEU A 66 9.19 -0.66 3.10
C LEU A 66 8.13 0.17 3.84
N ALA A 67 7.53 -0.37 4.90
CA ALA A 67 6.59 0.36 5.74
C ALA A 67 7.24 1.58 6.40
N GLU A 68 8.41 1.40 7.01
CA GLU A 68 9.18 2.47 7.64
C GLU A 68 9.60 3.54 6.62
N TYR A 69 10.07 3.12 5.44
CA TYR A 69 10.43 4.05 4.37
C TYR A 69 9.24 4.92 3.92
N LEU A 70 8.09 4.31 3.63
CA LEU A 70 6.90 5.04 3.18
C LEU A 70 6.37 5.96 4.28
N ALA A 71 6.37 5.50 5.53
CA ALA A 71 5.98 6.31 6.68
C ALA A 71 6.90 7.52 6.88
N ASP A 72 8.22 7.34 6.77
CA ASP A 72 9.20 8.42 6.90
C ASP A 72 9.06 9.44 5.76
N VAL A 73 8.83 8.98 4.52
CA VAL A 73 8.60 9.87 3.38
C VAL A 73 7.34 10.72 3.58
N LEU A 74 6.23 10.10 3.99
CA LEU A 74 4.97 10.81 4.26
C LEU A 74 5.13 11.83 5.40
N ALA A 75 5.80 11.44 6.48
CA ALA A 75 6.01 12.32 7.62
C ALA A 75 6.93 13.51 7.29
N ARG A 76 8.04 13.27 6.57
CA ARG A 76 9.05 14.32 6.32
C ARG A 76 8.70 15.25 5.19
N LYS A 77 8.13 14.74 4.10
CA LYS A 77 7.84 15.56 2.92
C LYS A 77 6.51 16.29 3.04
N GLU A 78 5.52 15.61 3.61
CA GLU A 78 4.13 16.08 3.56
C GLU A 78 3.54 16.38 4.94
N GLY A 79 4.26 16.05 6.03
CA GLY A 79 3.74 16.20 7.39
C GLY A 79 2.58 15.24 7.71
N ILE A 80 2.43 14.17 6.94
CA ILE A 80 1.35 13.19 7.06
C ILE A 80 1.79 12.07 7.99
N HIS A 81 1.05 11.87 9.08
CA HIS A 81 1.33 10.83 10.07
C HIS A 81 0.25 9.73 10.01
N LEU A 82 0.60 8.60 9.40
CA LEU A 82 -0.25 7.42 9.28
C LEU A 82 0.41 6.22 9.97
N ASN A 83 -0.39 5.33 10.54
CA ASN A 83 0.09 4.02 10.94
C ASN A 83 0.05 3.11 9.71
N ILE A 84 1.21 2.65 9.24
CA ILE A 84 1.34 1.93 7.97
C ILE A 84 1.81 0.51 8.23
N SER A 85 1.10 -0.46 7.65
CA SER A 85 1.52 -1.85 7.56
C SER A 85 1.62 -2.27 6.10
N ILE A 86 2.64 -3.06 5.76
CA ILE A 86 2.91 -3.51 4.40
C ILE A 86 2.91 -5.03 4.36
N HIS A 87 2.29 -5.59 3.33
CA HIS A 87 2.38 -6.99 2.97
C HIS A 87 2.91 -7.12 1.56
N LEU A 88 4.03 -7.80 1.38
CA LEU A 88 4.57 -8.02 0.03
C LEU A 88 3.70 -9.03 -0.69
N ALA A 89 3.37 -8.77 -1.95
CA ALA A 89 2.74 -9.77 -2.79
C ALA A 89 3.77 -10.87 -3.03
N SER A 90 3.64 -12.00 -2.34
CA SER A 90 4.48 -13.17 -2.59
C SER A 90 4.46 -13.48 -4.10
N PRO A 91 5.60 -13.69 -4.77
CA PRO A 91 5.65 -14.05 -6.19
C PRO A 91 4.99 -15.40 -6.53
N SER A 92 4.28 -16.02 -5.58
CA SER A 92 3.63 -17.32 -5.69
C SER A 92 2.29 -17.32 -4.95
N ARG A 93 1.33 -16.55 -5.47
CA ARG A 93 -0.07 -16.98 -5.44
C ARG A 93 -0.71 -16.67 -6.78
N GLN A 94 -0.27 -17.39 -7.82
CA GLN A 94 -1.19 -17.81 -8.87
C GLN A 94 -2.37 -18.45 -8.12
N LEU A 95 -3.49 -17.73 -8.02
CA LEU A 95 -4.76 -18.34 -7.67
C LEU A 95 -4.92 -19.54 -8.61
N PRO A 96 -5.12 -20.78 -8.13
CA PRO A 96 -5.46 -21.85 -9.03
C PRO A 96 -6.72 -21.42 -9.77
N ALA A 97 -6.61 -21.30 -11.09
CA ALA A 97 -7.73 -21.16 -11.99
C ALA A 97 -8.51 -22.48 -11.98
N GLU A 98 -9.21 -22.79 -10.88
CA GLU A 98 -10.03 -23.99 -10.79
C GLU A 98 -11.24 -23.75 -9.88
N ARG A 99 -12.16 -22.93 -10.39
CA ARG A 99 -13.59 -23.17 -10.22
C ARG A 99 -14.28 -23.10 -11.58
N ALA A 100 -13.86 -24.00 -12.46
CA ALA A 100 -14.65 -24.43 -13.61
C ALA A 100 -14.96 -25.92 -13.41
N ALA A 101 -16.25 -26.28 -13.51
CA ALA A 101 -16.84 -27.60 -13.25
C ALA A 101 -16.88 -27.97 -11.75
N VAL A 102 -17.98 -28.38 -11.12
CA VAL A 102 -19.03 -29.30 -11.58
C VAL A 102 -20.35 -28.93 -10.90
N ALA A 103 -21.40 -28.73 -11.70
CA ALA A 103 -22.77 -29.04 -11.31
C ALA A 103 -23.42 -29.66 -12.55
N ALA A 104 -23.23 -30.98 -12.68
CA ALA A 104 -24.05 -31.85 -13.51
C ALA A 104 -24.81 -32.77 -12.55
#